data_AF-A0A453LT51-F1
#
_entry.id   AF-A0A453LT51-F1
#
_cell.length_a   1.000
_cell.length_b   1.000
_cell.length_c   1.000
_cell.angle_alpha   90.00
_cell.angle_beta   90.00
_cell.angle_gamma   90.00
#
_symmetry.space_group_name_H-M   'P 1'
#
loop_
_entity.id
_entity.type
_entity.pdbx_description
1 polymer ?
#
loop_
_entity_poly.entity_id
_entity_poly.type
_entity_poly.pdbx_seq_one_letter_code
_entity_poly.pdbx_strand_id
1 'polypeptide(L)'
;RLETNLSNMESENHVLRQQSLLASADDDNKTKQIESLESKIAILESENQVLCSNPAPAVQAVVNPEVIQPSVMKNSHQVLENGHQLGEPKMVSEEVVVPPIKNLSKQQSLTDRQQENHDILIKSLAEDRRYDNRRPAAACIVYKSLLHWHSFEAEKTNIFDRIIHTIRSSVENAESSGELAYWLSTTSTLLYLLQNTLKASSSSTKVPNRSRTATGNLFNRMVQNARSSSSGLGISNGYSGMVGRADTTSMIEAKYPAVRFKQQLTAYVEKIYGTMRDSLKREISAILTLCIQAPRAGRVRASRGSLKSIHSSALSRQASSVHWQNIVKCLNHTLETMNNNYVPPMIIRKTFSQVFAFMNVQLFNSLLLRRECCSFSNGEFLKAGLQELEQWCSRTTEEYAGTSWDELQHIRQAVGFLVLHQKSHKTLEEITDELCPVLSISQIYRIGTMFWDDKYGAQGLSQEVIGNMRTMTTDDSITTPNSSFLLDDDSSIPISLDDIARLMLDINPTDVEPPPLLRQNSQFHFLLQQHTD
;
A
#
# COMPACT_ATOMS: atom_id res chain seq x y z
N ARG A 1 38.51 1.23 -38.87
CA ARG A 1 37.25 1.58 -38.14
C ARG A 1 36.31 0.38 -38.01
N LEU A 2 36.07 -0.40 -39.07
CA LEU A 2 35.26 -1.62 -38.97
C LEU A 2 35.98 -2.76 -38.22
N GLU A 3 37.27 -3.00 -38.51
CA GLU A 3 38.06 -4.03 -37.82
C GLU A 3 38.26 -3.75 -36.31
N THR A 4 38.42 -2.49 -35.93
CA THR A 4 38.50 -2.06 -34.53
C THR A 4 37.18 -2.27 -33.79
N ASN A 5 36.04 -2.07 -34.45
CA ASN A 5 34.73 -2.33 -33.86
C ASN A 5 34.46 -3.84 -33.72
N LEU A 6 34.97 -4.64 -34.65
CA LEU A 6 34.87 -6.10 -34.61
C LEU A 6 35.71 -6.69 -33.47
N SER A 7 36.94 -6.20 -33.30
CA SER A 7 37.81 -6.60 -32.17
C SER A 7 37.24 -6.18 -30.81
N ASN A 8 36.64 -4.98 -30.72
CA ASN A 8 35.95 -4.56 -29.49
C ASN A 8 34.75 -5.46 -29.18
N MET A 9 33.90 -5.74 -30.16
CA MET A 9 32.74 -6.63 -30.00
C MET A 9 33.16 -8.05 -29.58
N GLU A 10 34.26 -8.56 -30.12
CA GLU A 10 34.77 -9.90 -29.81
C GLU A 10 35.37 -9.97 -28.39
N SER A 11 36.05 -8.90 -27.95
CA SER A 11 36.51 -8.79 -26.56
C SER A 11 35.35 -8.65 -25.56
N GLU A 12 34.30 -7.91 -25.89
CA GLU A 12 33.10 -7.77 -25.06
C GLU A 12 32.34 -9.10 -24.94
N ASN A 13 32.24 -9.87 -26.04
CA ASN A 13 31.67 -11.21 -26.02
C ASN A 13 32.48 -12.18 -25.13
N HIS A 14 33.81 -12.07 -25.15
CA HIS A 14 34.67 -12.89 -24.29
C HIS A 14 34.46 -12.57 -22.80
N VAL A 15 34.32 -11.28 -22.45
CA VAL A 15 34.04 -10.84 -21.06
C VAL A 15 32.69 -11.35 -20.57
N LEU A 16 31.64 -11.29 -21.42
CA LEU A 16 30.32 -11.79 -21.07
C LEU A 16 30.30 -13.30 -20.82
N ARG A 17 31.04 -14.08 -21.61
CA ARG A 17 31.20 -15.52 -21.38
C ARG A 17 31.94 -15.82 -20.07
N GLN A 18 32.95 -15.02 -19.72
CA GLN A 18 33.67 -15.18 -18.46
C GLN A 18 32.80 -14.81 -17.25
N GLN A 19 31.97 -13.77 -17.36
CA GLN A 19 30.99 -13.40 -16.32
C GLN A 19 29.89 -14.46 -16.15
N SER A 20 29.42 -15.08 -17.24
CA SER A 20 28.45 -16.18 -17.18
C SER A 20 29.03 -17.44 -16.51
N LEU A 21 30.30 -17.77 -16.76
CA LEU A 21 30.98 -18.90 -16.10
C LEU A 21 31.21 -18.65 -14.61
N LEU A 22 31.55 -17.41 -14.23
CA LEU A 22 31.67 -17.02 -12.82
C LEU A 22 30.32 -17.03 -12.09
N ALA A 23 29.24 -16.61 -12.75
CA ALA A 23 27.89 -16.70 -12.20
C ALA A 23 27.45 -18.17 -12.01
N SER A 24 27.78 -19.04 -12.95
CA SER A 24 27.53 -20.50 -12.84
C SER A 24 28.30 -21.14 -11.69
N ALA A 25 29.55 -20.74 -11.46
CA ALA A 25 30.36 -21.25 -10.35
C ALA A 25 29.87 -20.76 -8.97
N ASP A 26 29.30 -19.55 -8.92
CA ASP A 26 28.71 -19.00 -7.69
C ASP A 26 27.39 -19.70 -7.33
N ASP A 27 26.61 -20.11 -8.33
CA ASP A 27 25.41 -20.94 -8.13
C ASP A 27 25.74 -22.37 -7.68
N ASP A 28 26.78 -22.99 -8.24
CA ASP A 28 27.26 -24.30 -7.77
C ASP A 28 27.74 -24.25 -6.31
N ASN A 29 28.38 -23.15 -5.91
CA ASN A 29 28.83 -22.94 -4.53
C ASN A 29 27.65 -22.70 -3.57
N LYS A 30 26.62 -21.96 -4.01
CA LYS A 30 25.37 -21.79 -3.25
C LYS A 30 24.62 -23.11 -3.11
N THR A 31 24.57 -23.91 -4.17
CA THR A 31 23.92 -25.23 -4.16
C THR A 31 24.61 -26.18 -3.16
N LYS A 32 25.95 -26.20 -3.14
CA LYS A 32 26.71 -26.97 -2.14
C LYS A 32 26.53 -26.45 -0.70
N GLN A 33 26.37 -25.14 -0.51
CA GLN A 33 26.04 -24.58 0.80
C GLN A 33 24.63 -24.96 1.25
N ILE A 34 23.66 -24.99 0.35
CA ILE A 34 22.29 -25.43 0.63
C ILE A 34 22.28 -26.91 1.03
N GLU A 35 22.94 -27.79 0.27
CA GLU A 35 23.06 -29.21 0.63
C GLU A 35 23.77 -29.42 1.97
N SER A 36 24.80 -28.63 2.27
CA SER A 36 25.47 -28.67 3.57
C SER A 36 24.58 -28.20 4.72
N LEU A 37 23.75 -27.19 4.50
CA LEU A 37 22.80 -26.68 5.49
C LEU A 37 21.65 -27.68 5.72
N GLU A 38 21.13 -28.29 4.67
CA GLU A 38 20.11 -29.34 4.75
C GLU A 38 20.62 -30.57 5.52
N SER A 39 21.85 -31.01 5.23
CA SER A 39 22.50 -32.08 6.01
C SER A 39 22.63 -31.72 7.49
N LYS A 40 22.98 -30.46 7.79
CA LYS A 40 23.13 -29.98 9.18
C LYS A 40 21.79 -29.87 9.91
N ILE A 41 20.73 -29.49 9.21
CA ILE A 41 19.36 -29.48 9.73
C ILE A 41 18.91 -30.90 10.05
N ALA A 42 19.11 -31.86 9.14
CA ALA A 42 18.76 -33.27 9.37
C ALA A 42 19.48 -33.88 10.59
N ILE A 43 20.76 -33.53 10.79
CA ILE A 43 21.52 -33.95 11.98
C ILE A 43 20.92 -33.33 13.26
N LEU A 44 20.65 -32.02 13.25
CA LEU A 44 20.07 -31.32 14.40
C LEU A 44 18.65 -31.81 14.73
N GLU A 45 17.86 -32.16 13.72
CA GLU A 45 16.54 -32.76 13.90
C GLU A 45 16.64 -34.15 14.52
N SER A 46 17.59 -34.97 14.06
CA SER A 46 17.86 -36.28 14.66
C SER A 46 18.33 -36.17 16.11
N GLU A 47 19.17 -35.18 16.43
CA GLU A 47 19.66 -34.92 17.79
C GLU A 47 18.53 -34.40 18.70
N ASN A 48 17.66 -33.51 18.19
CA ASN A 48 16.45 -33.07 18.90
C ASN A 48 15.50 -34.24 19.17
N GLN A 49 15.36 -35.16 18.21
CA GLN A 49 14.47 -36.31 18.36
C GLN A 49 15.01 -37.31 19.39
N VAL A 50 16.35 -37.48 19.49
CA VAL A 50 17.03 -38.25 20.53
C VAL A 50 16.92 -37.58 21.90
N LEU A 51 17.04 -36.25 21.97
CA LEU A 51 16.82 -35.47 23.20
C LEU A 51 15.38 -35.55 23.69
N CYS A 52 14.40 -35.61 22.78
CA CYS A 52 12.99 -35.79 23.12
C CYS A 52 12.65 -37.23 23.56
N SER A 53 13.48 -38.22 23.22
CA SER A 53 13.25 -39.64 23.53
C SER A 53 14.08 -40.18 24.72
N ASN A 54 15.05 -39.41 25.23
CA ASN A 54 15.79 -39.73 26.46
C ASN A 54 15.51 -38.70 27.58
N PRO A 55 14.70 -39.02 28.61
CA PRO A 55 14.64 -38.18 29.79
C PRO A 55 15.86 -38.48 30.69
N ALA A 56 16.85 -37.59 30.71
CA ALA A 56 17.91 -37.64 31.73
C ALA A 56 17.40 -37.00 33.05
N PRO A 57 17.77 -37.54 34.22
CA PRO A 57 17.21 -37.15 35.52
C PRO A 57 17.68 -35.75 35.93
N ALA A 58 16.74 -34.96 36.45
CA ALA A 58 16.99 -33.63 36.98
C ALA A 58 18.01 -33.66 38.13
N VAL A 59 19.11 -32.93 37.97
CA VAL A 59 20.01 -32.58 39.08
C VAL A 59 19.30 -31.54 39.94
N GLN A 60 19.03 -31.92 41.19
CA GLN A 60 18.52 -31.03 42.23
C GLN A 60 19.53 -29.90 42.49
N ALA A 61 19.14 -28.66 42.19
CA ALA A 61 19.77 -27.48 42.78
C ALA A 61 19.19 -27.29 44.19
N VAL A 62 20.03 -27.55 45.19
CA VAL A 62 19.77 -27.28 46.60
C VAL A 62 19.69 -25.77 46.82
N VAL A 63 18.53 -25.29 47.27
CA VAL A 63 18.40 -24.01 47.97
C VAL A 63 17.72 -24.31 49.31
N ASN A 64 18.51 -24.24 50.39
CA ASN A 64 18.02 -24.30 51.77
C ASN A 64 17.19 -23.06 52.09
N PRO A 65 16.11 -23.22 52.88
CA PRO A 65 15.84 -22.28 53.95
C PRO A 65 15.76 -22.99 55.30
N GLU A 66 16.42 -22.41 56.29
CA GLU A 66 16.44 -22.83 57.69
C GLU A 66 15.02 -22.86 58.31
N VAL A 67 14.73 -23.94 59.03
CA VAL A 67 13.55 -24.07 59.89
C VAL A 67 13.99 -24.04 61.35
N ILE A 68 13.46 -23.07 62.09
CA ILE A 68 13.48 -23.02 63.55
C ILE A 68 12.40 -23.98 64.08
N GLN A 69 12.82 -25.01 64.81
CA GLN A 69 11.99 -25.81 65.73
C GLN A 69 11.72 -25.02 67.04
N PRO A 70 10.67 -25.31 67.85
CA PRO A 70 10.42 -26.64 68.48
C PRO A 70 8.90 -26.92 68.73
N SER A 71 8.35 -28.00 69.33
CA SER A 71 8.69 -29.37 69.73
C SER A 71 7.38 -30.03 70.26
N VAL A 72 7.44 -31.33 70.61
CA VAL A 72 6.59 -32.08 71.59
C VAL A 72 5.51 -33.06 71.05
N MET A 73 5.96 -34.33 70.87
CA MET A 73 5.66 -35.54 71.69
C MET A 73 4.29 -36.28 71.67
N LYS A 74 4.45 -37.63 71.70
CA LYS A 74 3.56 -38.74 72.19
C LYS A 74 2.52 -39.29 71.21
N ASN A 75 2.19 -40.59 71.14
CA ASN A 75 2.75 -41.86 71.64
C ASN A 75 1.85 -43.01 71.09
N SER A 76 2.43 -44.21 70.92
CA SER A 76 1.81 -45.55 71.13
C SER A 76 0.71 -46.03 70.14
N HIS A 77 0.46 -47.32 69.85
CA HIS A 77 1.12 -48.64 69.94
C HIS A 77 0.11 -49.67 69.36
N GLN A 78 0.56 -50.93 69.14
CA GLN A 78 -0.22 -52.20 69.21
C GLN A 78 -1.02 -52.67 67.96
N VAL A 79 -1.10 -53.96 67.56
CA VAL A 79 -0.47 -55.25 67.95
C VAL A 79 -1.01 -56.41 67.06
N LEU A 80 -0.17 -57.45 66.82
CA LEU A 80 -0.37 -58.93 66.57
C LEU A 80 -1.43 -59.42 65.52
N GLU A 81 -1.29 -60.54 64.80
CA GLU A 81 -1.01 -61.93 65.23
C GLU A 81 -0.70 -62.91 64.05
N ASN A 82 -0.17 -64.09 64.37
CA ASN A 82 0.53 -65.12 63.55
C ASN A 82 -0.35 -66.13 62.75
N GLY A 83 0.26 -66.84 61.77
CA GLY A 83 -0.16 -68.20 61.35
C GLY A 83 0.45 -68.75 60.02
N HIS A 84 1.10 -69.91 60.06
CA HIS A 84 1.90 -70.59 59.01
C HIS A 84 1.10 -71.40 57.93
N GLN A 85 1.59 -71.51 56.67
CA GLN A 85 2.10 -72.75 56.01
C GLN A 85 2.23 -72.66 54.46
N LEU A 86 3.19 -73.45 53.94
CA LEU A 86 3.72 -73.58 52.57
C LEU A 86 2.71 -73.90 51.43
N GLY A 87 3.00 -73.37 50.23
CA GLY A 87 2.50 -73.85 48.93
C GLY A 87 2.94 -72.95 47.76
N GLU A 88 3.60 -73.53 46.76
CA GLU A 88 4.31 -72.94 45.61
C GLU A 88 3.47 -72.10 44.57
N PRO A 89 4.11 -71.39 43.60
CA PRO A 89 3.81 -70.01 43.25
C PRO A 89 2.80 -69.82 42.11
N LYS A 90 2.09 -68.68 42.11
CA LYS A 90 1.36 -68.16 40.94
C LYS A 90 1.48 -66.64 40.83
N MET A 91 1.91 -66.21 39.65
CA MET A 91 2.02 -64.83 39.18
C MET A 91 0.70 -64.06 39.38
N VAL A 92 0.76 -62.90 40.04
CA VAL A 92 -0.24 -61.84 39.93
C VAL A 92 0.48 -60.49 39.89
N SER A 93 0.11 -59.71 38.89
CA SER A 93 0.55 -58.35 38.58
C SER A 93 0.39 -57.40 39.76
N GLU A 94 1.45 -56.67 40.12
CA GLU A 94 1.39 -55.55 41.05
C GLU A 94 1.43 -54.24 40.25
N GLU A 95 0.39 -53.43 40.44
CA GLU A 95 0.18 -52.13 39.82
C GLU A 95 1.32 -51.16 40.18
N VAL A 96 2.06 -50.70 39.17
CA VAL A 96 2.88 -49.49 39.31
C VAL A 96 1.94 -48.29 39.15
N VAL A 97 1.61 -47.66 40.28
CA VAL A 97 0.92 -46.37 40.34
C VAL A 97 1.78 -45.31 39.65
N VAL A 98 1.40 -44.93 38.44
CA VAL A 98 1.98 -43.82 37.68
C VAL A 98 1.35 -42.49 38.14
N PRO A 99 2.12 -41.44 38.49
CA PRO A 99 1.56 -40.12 38.78
C PRO A 99 1.01 -39.44 37.50
N PRO A 100 0.01 -38.55 37.61
CA PRO A 100 -1.02 -38.44 36.58
C PRO A 100 -0.65 -37.61 35.33
N ILE A 101 -0.96 -38.19 34.16
CA ILE A 101 -0.98 -37.63 32.78
C ILE A 101 -1.95 -36.42 32.62
N LYS A 102 -2.59 -35.93 33.70
CA LYS A 102 -3.69 -34.94 33.63
C LYS A 102 -3.28 -33.54 33.18
N ASN A 103 -1.99 -33.18 33.20
CA ASN A 103 -1.55 -31.83 32.83
C ASN A 103 -1.30 -31.67 31.31
N LEU A 104 -0.83 -32.71 30.62
CA LEU A 104 -0.64 -32.66 29.16
C LEU A 104 -1.98 -32.64 28.41
N SER A 105 -2.96 -33.46 28.82
CA SER A 105 -4.28 -33.47 28.18
C SER A 105 -5.03 -32.14 28.34
N LYS A 106 -4.86 -31.47 29.49
CA LYS A 106 -5.42 -30.13 29.72
C LYS A 106 -4.73 -29.07 28.85
N GLN A 107 -3.39 -29.06 28.76
CA GLN A 107 -2.68 -28.12 27.89
C GLN A 107 -2.99 -28.35 26.41
N GLN A 108 -3.13 -29.61 25.98
CA GLN A 108 -3.54 -29.95 24.63
C GLN A 108 -4.97 -29.49 24.34
N SER A 109 -5.93 -29.77 25.25
CA SER A 109 -7.31 -29.29 25.11
C SER A 109 -7.44 -27.75 25.08
N LEU A 110 -6.55 -27.03 25.77
CA LEU A 110 -6.51 -25.57 25.75
C LEU A 110 -5.98 -25.03 24.41
N THR A 111 -4.97 -25.70 23.85
CA THR A 111 -4.37 -25.34 22.56
C THR A 111 -5.33 -25.67 21.41
N ASP A 112 -6.01 -26.81 21.46
CA ASP A 112 -7.02 -27.23 20.49
C ASP A 112 -8.21 -26.25 20.49
N ARG A 113 -8.66 -25.83 21.68
CA ARG A 113 -9.73 -24.83 21.83
C ARG A 113 -9.34 -23.44 21.34
N GLN A 114 -8.07 -23.04 21.49
CA GLN A 114 -7.55 -21.80 20.91
C GLN A 114 -7.53 -21.88 19.38
N GLN A 115 -7.12 -23.03 18.83
CA GLN A 115 -7.09 -23.24 17.39
C GLN A 115 -8.50 -23.22 16.78
N GLU A 116 -9.49 -23.83 17.44
CA GLU A 116 -10.90 -23.77 17.01
C GLU A 116 -11.43 -22.33 16.99
N ASN A 117 -11.10 -21.53 18.02
CA ASN A 117 -11.46 -20.11 18.04
C ASN A 117 -10.80 -19.34 16.89
N HIS A 118 -9.53 -19.63 16.58
CA HIS A 118 -8.86 -19.04 15.42
C HIS A 118 -9.56 -19.43 14.12
N ASP A 119 -9.97 -20.70 13.94
CA ASP A 119 -10.69 -21.18 12.76
C ASP A 119 -12.02 -20.43 12.55
N ILE A 120 -12.77 -20.25 13.63
CA ILE A 120 -14.04 -19.54 13.62
C ILE A 120 -13.85 -18.05 13.28
N LEU A 121 -12.82 -17.40 13.83
CA LEU A 121 -12.50 -16.01 13.48
C LEU A 121 -12.11 -15.86 12.01
N ILE A 122 -11.29 -16.78 11.49
CA ILE A 122 -10.86 -16.78 10.08
C ILE A 122 -12.06 -17.00 9.16
N LYS A 123 -12.96 -17.91 9.50
CA LYS A 123 -14.22 -18.11 8.77
C LYS A 123 -15.07 -16.83 8.77
N SER A 124 -15.20 -16.18 9.92
CA SER A 124 -15.91 -14.91 10.03
C SER A 124 -15.28 -13.80 9.19
N LEU A 125 -13.95 -13.72 9.12
CA LEU A 125 -13.24 -12.77 8.26
C LEU A 125 -13.49 -13.04 6.76
N ALA A 126 -13.55 -14.32 6.38
CA ALA A 126 -13.79 -14.73 5.01
C ALA A 126 -15.25 -14.50 4.56
N GLU A 127 -16.22 -14.67 5.46
CA GLU A 127 -17.66 -14.66 5.13
C GLU A 127 -18.38 -13.34 5.47
N ASP A 128 -18.00 -12.64 6.55
CA ASP A 128 -18.65 -11.38 6.92
C ASP A 128 -18.19 -10.26 5.97
N ARG A 129 -19.15 -9.64 5.29
CA ARG A 129 -18.95 -8.50 4.37
C ARG A 129 -19.73 -7.25 4.81
N ARG A 130 -20.24 -7.25 6.04
CA ARG A 130 -21.11 -6.18 6.53
C ARG A 130 -20.31 -4.95 6.92
N TYR A 131 -20.96 -3.80 6.74
CA TYR A 131 -20.49 -2.53 7.27
C TYR A 131 -21.40 -2.14 8.44
N ASP A 132 -20.77 -1.72 9.54
CA ASP A 132 -21.45 -1.15 10.70
C ASP A 132 -20.95 0.29 10.87
N ASN A 133 -21.88 1.26 10.92
CA ASN A 133 -21.57 2.69 10.98
C ASN A 133 -20.48 3.15 9.98
N ARG A 134 -20.59 2.68 8.72
CA ARG A 134 -19.63 2.96 7.63
C ARG A 134 -18.24 2.33 7.82
N ARG A 135 -18.11 1.30 8.65
CA ARG A 135 -16.84 0.63 8.95
C ARG A 135 -16.96 -0.87 8.69
N PRO A 136 -15.93 -1.52 8.14
CA PRO A 136 -15.94 -2.97 7.97
C PRO A 136 -16.04 -3.69 9.31
N ALA A 137 -17.15 -4.42 9.52
CA ALA A 137 -17.38 -5.15 10.77
C ALA A 137 -16.27 -6.18 11.03
N ALA A 138 -15.84 -6.87 9.98
CA ALA A 138 -14.78 -7.87 10.03
C ALA A 138 -13.45 -7.29 10.56
N ALA A 139 -13.07 -6.07 10.17
CA ALA A 139 -11.85 -5.43 10.65
C ALA A 139 -11.91 -5.17 12.17
N CYS A 140 -13.05 -4.66 12.65
CA CYS A 140 -13.24 -4.36 14.08
C CYS A 140 -13.27 -5.63 14.93
N ILE A 141 -13.94 -6.68 14.45
CA ILE A 141 -14.03 -7.98 15.11
C ILE A 141 -12.65 -8.64 15.21
N VAL A 142 -11.87 -8.66 14.12
CA VAL A 142 -10.51 -9.19 14.11
C VAL A 142 -9.64 -8.40 15.09
N TYR A 143 -9.69 -7.07 15.03
CA TYR A 143 -8.94 -6.21 15.94
C TYR A 143 -9.27 -6.47 17.43
N LYS A 144 -10.57 -6.49 17.79
CA LYS A 144 -11.01 -6.80 19.17
C LYS A 144 -10.54 -8.18 19.62
N SER A 145 -10.60 -9.18 18.74
CA SER A 145 -10.18 -10.55 19.06
C SER A 145 -8.68 -10.62 19.33
N LEU A 146 -7.86 -9.94 18.51
CA LEU A 146 -6.42 -9.87 18.70
C LEU A 146 -6.02 -9.15 19.99
N LEU A 147 -6.74 -8.08 20.36
CA LEU A 147 -6.57 -7.41 21.65
C LEU A 147 -6.91 -8.33 22.82
N HIS A 148 -8.10 -8.94 22.80
CA HIS A 148 -8.57 -9.82 23.88
C HIS A 148 -7.62 -11.00 24.10
N TRP A 149 -7.07 -11.58 23.03
CA TRP A 149 -6.09 -12.66 23.12
C TRP A 149 -4.64 -12.20 23.36
N HIS A 150 -4.41 -10.90 23.59
CA HIS A 150 -3.09 -10.31 23.80
C HIS A 150 -2.08 -10.71 22.71
N SER A 151 -2.58 -10.90 21.48
CA SER A 151 -1.79 -11.46 20.36
C SER A 151 -0.65 -10.54 19.95
N PHE A 152 -0.75 -9.23 20.26
CA PHE A 152 0.30 -8.26 19.96
C PHE A 152 1.54 -8.38 20.87
N GLU A 153 1.37 -8.95 22.06
CA GLU A 153 2.42 -9.14 23.07
C GLU A 153 3.02 -10.56 23.04
N ALA A 154 2.45 -11.46 22.22
CA ALA A 154 2.88 -12.84 22.13
C ALA A 154 4.21 -12.99 21.36
N GLU A 155 5.15 -13.76 21.92
CA GLU A 155 6.41 -14.10 21.25
C GLU A 155 6.22 -15.05 20.07
N LYS A 156 5.20 -15.90 20.14
CA LYS A 156 4.83 -16.88 19.09
C LYS A 156 3.32 -16.91 18.94
N THR A 157 2.83 -16.69 17.72
CA THR A 157 1.42 -16.86 17.36
C THR A 157 1.30 -17.10 15.86
N ASN A 158 0.35 -17.95 15.47
CA ASN A 158 0.06 -18.26 14.06
C ASN A 158 -1.13 -17.46 13.52
N ILE A 159 -1.88 -16.75 14.37
CA ILE A 159 -3.13 -16.07 13.96
C ILE A 159 -2.89 -14.99 12.90
N PHE A 160 -1.77 -14.26 13.00
CA PHE A 160 -1.40 -13.23 12.03
C PHE A 160 -1.16 -13.81 10.64
N ASP A 161 -0.38 -14.89 10.53
CA ASP A 161 -0.12 -15.54 9.26
C ASP A 161 -1.40 -16.09 8.63
N ARG A 162 -2.31 -16.62 9.46
CA ARG A 162 -3.63 -17.10 9.01
C ARG A 162 -4.53 -15.98 8.49
N ILE A 163 -4.63 -14.85 9.20
CA ILE A 163 -5.38 -13.66 8.75
C ILE A 163 -4.83 -13.17 7.42
N ILE A 164 -3.50 -13.03 7.32
CA ILE A 164 -2.83 -12.61 6.09
C ILE A 164 -3.08 -13.58 4.94
N HIS A 165 -3.05 -14.90 5.20
CA HIS A 165 -3.34 -15.90 4.19
C HIS A 165 -4.77 -15.79 3.66
N THR A 166 -5.76 -15.57 4.54
CA THR A 166 -7.16 -15.37 4.15
C THR A 166 -7.34 -14.09 3.33
N ILE A 167 -6.72 -12.98 3.74
CA ILE A 167 -6.73 -11.72 2.96
C ILE A 167 -6.11 -11.97 1.59
N ARG A 168 -4.94 -12.62 1.53
CA ARG A 168 -4.25 -12.95 0.28
C ARG A 168 -5.14 -13.73 -0.66
N SER A 169 -5.67 -14.87 -0.20
CA SER A 169 -6.51 -15.74 -1.02
C SER A 169 -7.76 -15.02 -1.50
N SER A 170 -8.37 -14.18 -0.67
CA SER A 170 -9.57 -13.43 -1.05
C SER A 170 -9.28 -12.31 -2.05
N VAL A 171 -8.10 -11.67 -1.97
CA VAL A 171 -7.67 -10.62 -2.91
C VAL A 171 -7.23 -11.23 -4.26
N GLU A 172 -6.58 -12.39 -4.24
CA GLU A 172 -6.15 -13.09 -5.46
C GLU A 172 -7.33 -13.69 -6.24
N ASN A 173 -8.39 -14.09 -5.54
CA ASN A 173 -9.61 -14.63 -6.15
C ASN A 173 -10.68 -13.55 -6.41
N ALA A 174 -10.38 -12.27 -6.20
CA ALA A 174 -11.36 -11.20 -6.37
C ALA A 174 -11.71 -11.01 -7.86
N GLU A 175 -12.94 -11.33 -8.24
CA GLU A 175 -13.42 -11.18 -9.63
C GLU A 175 -13.98 -9.77 -9.89
N SER A 176 -14.45 -9.10 -8.85
CA SER A 176 -15.13 -7.80 -8.94
C SER A 176 -14.33 -6.65 -8.32
N SER A 177 -14.43 -5.45 -8.92
CA SER A 177 -13.88 -4.22 -8.34
C SER A 177 -14.49 -3.91 -6.96
N GLY A 178 -15.71 -4.40 -6.69
CA GLY A 178 -16.37 -4.27 -5.40
C GLY A 178 -15.70 -5.08 -4.29
N GLU A 179 -15.25 -6.31 -4.57
CA GLU A 179 -14.50 -7.13 -3.61
C GLU A 179 -13.14 -6.51 -3.27
N LEU A 180 -12.43 -5.98 -4.27
CA LEU A 180 -11.19 -5.25 -4.03
C LEU A 180 -11.44 -4.00 -3.18
N ALA A 181 -12.53 -3.25 -3.44
CA ALA A 181 -12.90 -2.09 -2.64
C ALA A 181 -13.24 -2.47 -1.19
N TYR A 182 -13.97 -3.58 -0.98
CA TYR A 182 -14.24 -4.12 0.34
C TYR A 182 -12.95 -4.45 1.10
N TRP A 183 -12.03 -5.18 0.46
CA TRP A 183 -10.76 -5.54 1.08
C TRP A 183 -9.87 -4.33 1.32
N LEU A 184 -9.89 -3.34 0.44
CA LEU A 184 -9.18 -2.07 0.64
C LEU A 184 -9.70 -1.35 1.89
N SER A 185 -11.02 -1.25 2.05
CA SER A 185 -11.65 -0.66 3.23
C SER A 185 -11.32 -1.45 4.51
N THR A 186 -11.47 -2.77 4.48
CA THR A 186 -11.22 -3.69 5.60
C THR A 186 -9.76 -3.66 6.07
N THR A 187 -8.82 -3.79 5.14
CA THR A 187 -7.39 -3.80 5.45
C THR A 187 -6.89 -2.43 5.90
N SER A 188 -7.37 -1.34 5.29
CA SER A 188 -7.03 0.03 5.72
C SER A 188 -7.55 0.32 7.13
N THR A 189 -8.79 -0.09 7.43
CA THR A 189 -9.38 0.07 8.76
C THR A 189 -8.61 -0.74 9.81
N LEU A 190 -8.29 -2.00 9.51
CA LEU A 190 -7.50 -2.83 10.42
C LEU A 190 -6.10 -2.24 10.64
N LEU A 191 -5.44 -1.75 9.58
CA LEU A 191 -4.13 -1.12 9.68
C LEU A 191 -4.16 0.16 10.53
N TYR A 192 -5.20 0.98 10.36
CA TYR A 192 -5.42 2.16 11.19
C TYR A 192 -5.55 1.81 12.67
N LEU A 193 -6.38 0.81 13.01
CA LEU A 193 -6.54 0.35 14.40
C LEU A 193 -5.23 -0.17 15.01
N LEU A 194 -4.43 -0.91 14.23
CA LEU A 194 -3.10 -1.37 14.64
C LEU A 194 -2.12 -0.21 14.87
N GLN A 195 -2.14 0.82 14.01
CA GLN A 195 -1.27 1.99 14.17
C GLN A 195 -1.53 2.74 15.47
N ASN A 196 -2.80 2.91 15.84
CA ASN A 196 -3.19 3.60 17.08
C ASN A 196 -2.85 2.80 18.35
N THR A 197 -2.72 1.48 18.23
CA THR A 197 -2.51 0.58 19.37
C THR A 197 -1.04 0.30 19.67
N LEU A 198 -0.22 0.13 18.63
CA LEU A 198 1.16 -0.34 18.77
C LEU A 198 2.13 0.84 18.93
N LYS A 199 3.04 0.78 19.93
CA LYS A 199 4.15 1.75 20.07
C LYS A 199 4.95 1.80 18.77
N ALA A 200 5.09 2.99 18.18
CA ALA A 200 6.15 3.22 17.21
C ALA A 200 7.47 3.03 17.95
N SER A 201 8.24 2.00 17.61
CA SER A 201 9.55 1.76 18.20
C SER A 201 10.51 2.85 17.70
N SER A 202 10.39 4.06 18.24
CA SER A 202 11.42 5.08 18.15
C SER A 202 12.48 4.71 19.19
N SER A 203 13.60 4.16 18.71
CA SER A 203 14.79 3.94 19.51
C SER A 203 15.28 5.26 20.11
N SER A 204 14.87 5.55 21.34
CA SER A 204 15.51 6.57 22.17
C SER A 204 16.82 6.01 22.74
N THR A 205 17.78 5.69 21.88
CA THR A 205 19.14 5.41 22.31
C THR A 205 19.95 6.69 22.15
N LYS A 206 20.14 7.41 23.25
CA LYS A 206 21.11 8.52 23.33
C LYS A 206 22.51 7.95 23.03
N VAL A 207 23.10 8.32 21.90
CA VAL A 207 24.54 8.12 21.62
C VAL A 207 25.09 9.38 20.94
N PRO A 208 26.26 9.90 21.35
CA PRO A 208 26.71 11.25 21.00
C PRO A 208 27.33 11.36 19.59
N ASN A 209 27.29 12.58 19.07
CA ASN A 209 27.86 13.05 17.81
C ASN A 209 29.23 12.48 17.43
N ARG A 210 29.35 11.98 16.19
CA ARG A 210 30.52 12.24 15.33
C ARG A 210 30.14 12.18 13.84
N SER A 211 30.68 13.12 13.05
CA SER A 211 30.26 13.43 11.68
C SER A 211 31.02 12.66 10.58
N ARG A 212 30.41 12.63 9.37
CA ARG A 212 30.96 12.39 8.00
C ARG A 212 31.33 10.93 7.67
N THR A 213 30.96 10.29 6.55
CA THR A 213 30.57 10.67 5.17
C THR A 213 29.62 9.61 4.56
N ALA A 214 28.90 9.96 3.49
CA ALA A 214 27.67 9.34 2.96
C ALA A 214 27.78 7.96 2.25
N THR A 215 26.72 7.15 2.37
CA THR A 215 25.90 6.59 1.27
C THR A 215 24.60 5.94 1.81
N GLY A 216 23.46 6.20 1.17
CA GLY A 216 22.28 5.32 1.10
C GLY A 216 21.45 5.05 2.37
N ASN A 217 20.46 5.92 2.65
CA ASN A 217 19.10 5.60 3.13
C ASN A 217 18.42 6.88 3.62
N LEU A 218 17.56 7.47 2.79
CA LEU A 218 16.90 8.76 3.03
C LEU A 218 15.52 8.58 3.70
N PHE A 219 15.51 8.05 4.93
CA PHE A 219 14.41 8.34 5.86
C PHE A 219 14.69 9.70 6.52
N ASN A 220 13.81 10.66 6.26
CA ASN A 220 13.65 11.95 6.95
C ASN A 220 14.82 12.95 6.88
N ARG A 221 14.72 13.93 5.97
CA ARG A 221 15.10 15.31 6.30
C ARG A 221 14.45 16.39 5.42
N MET A 222 13.90 17.39 6.13
CA MET A 222 13.53 18.76 5.71
C MET A 222 12.34 18.96 4.75
N VAL A 223 11.24 19.49 5.29
CA VAL A 223 10.94 20.94 5.22
C VAL A 223 10.35 21.39 6.57
N GLN A 224 11.10 22.21 7.31
CA GLN A 224 10.51 23.15 8.25
C GLN A 224 10.12 24.39 7.44
N ASN A 225 8.84 24.75 7.42
CA ASN A 225 8.38 26.14 7.27
C ASN A 225 6.87 26.23 7.52
N ALA A 226 6.51 26.58 8.75
CA ALA A 226 5.41 27.50 9.07
C ALA A 226 5.53 27.87 10.55
N ARG A 227 6.23 28.98 10.80
CA ARG A 227 6.17 29.66 12.09
C ARG A 227 4.76 30.22 12.25
N SER A 228 4.04 29.77 13.27
CA SER A 228 3.08 30.61 13.97
C SER A 228 3.57 30.76 15.41
N SER A 229 3.80 32.01 15.75
CA SER A 229 4.36 32.52 17.00
C SER A 229 3.39 32.38 18.17
N SER A 230 3.86 31.85 19.30
CA SER A 230 3.60 32.48 20.58
C SER A 230 4.84 32.36 21.46
N SER A 231 5.45 33.51 21.73
CA SER A 231 6.51 33.68 22.70
C SER A 231 5.85 34.02 24.03
N GLY A 232 6.17 33.25 25.07
CA GLY A 232 5.77 33.51 26.45
C GLY A 232 6.72 32.77 27.38
N LEU A 233 7.77 33.46 27.82
CA LEU A 233 8.66 33.01 28.89
C LEU A 233 7.90 32.81 30.20
N GLY A 234 8.30 31.82 31.01
CA GLY A 234 8.36 32.02 32.46
C GLY A 234 8.05 30.82 33.36
N ILE A 235 9.12 30.31 33.98
CA ILE A 235 9.23 29.92 35.40
C ILE A 235 8.58 28.60 35.87
N SER A 236 9.46 27.75 36.41
CA SER A 236 9.23 26.63 37.33
C SER A 236 8.45 27.05 38.57
N ASN A 237 7.42 26.29 38.97
CA ASN A 237 7.31 25.69 40.31
C ASN A 237 6.04 24.83 40.44
N GLY A 238 6.12 23.82 41.31
CA GLY A 238 5.18 22.71 41.39
C GLY A 238 3.84 22.97 42.09
N TYR A 239 3.05 21.89 42.04
CA TYR A 239 1.82 21.58 42.78
C TYR A 239 0.52 22.30 42.37
N SER A 240 -0.27 21.63 41.51
CA SER A 240 -1.74 21.53 41.54
C SER A 240 -2.11 20.49 40.45
N GLY A 241 -2.77 19.37 40.73
CA GLY A 241 -4.16 19.35 41.15
C GLY A 241 -5.08 19.52 39.93
N MET A 242 -5.34 18.41 39.23
CA MET A 242 -6.57 18.08 38.48
C MET A 242 -7.03 19.02 37.34
N VAL A 243 -6.69 18.69 36.09
CA VAL A 243 -7.61 18.72 34.92
C VAL A 243 -7.15 17.64 33.94
N GLY A 244 -8.02 16.67 33.67
CA GLY A 244 -7.77 15.50 32.84
C GLY A 244 -7.37 15.85 31.40
N ARG A 245 -6.26 15.29 30.96
CA ARG A 245 -5.91 15.15 29.55
C ARG A 245 -6.09 13.68 29.23
N ALA A 246 -7.02 13.40 28.33
CA ALA A 246 -7.46 12.06 27.94
C ALA A 246 -6.28 11.11 27.78
N ASP A 247 -6.40 9.97 28.46
CA ASP A 247 -5.43 8.90 28.47
C ASP A 247 -5.03 8.55 27.04
N THR A 248 -3.75 8.77 26.72
CA THR A 248 -3.06 7.91 25.76
C THR A 248 -3.14 6.51 26.34
N THR A 249 -4.16 5.73 25.95
CA THR A 249 -4.24 4.29 26.17
C THR A 249 -2.84 3.73 26.05
N SER A 250 -2.33 3.15 27.12
CA SER A 250 -0.96 2.67 27.26
C SER A 250 -0.56 1.89 26.00
N MET A 251 0.16 2.54 25.08
CA MET A 251 0.45 1.92 23.79
C MET A 251 1.16 0.57 24.03
N ILE A 252 0.68 -0.47 23.35
CA ILE A 252 1.12 -1.85 23.57
C ILE A 252 2.55 -2.02 23.03
N GLU A 253 3.42 -2.68 23.80
CA GLU A 253 4.75 -3.06 23.33
C GLU A 253 4.63 -4.26 22.38
N ALA A 254 4.58 -3.97 21.08
CA ALA A 254 4.44 -4.98 20.04
C ALA A 254 5.66 -5.91 19.98
N LYS A 255 5.45 -7.23 20.03
CA LYS A 255 6.49 -8.22 19.72
C LYS A 255 6.69 -8.37 18.21
N TYR A 256 7.78 -9.05 17.83
CA TYR A 256 8.16 -9.26 16.43
C TYR A 256 7.02 -9.76 15.51
N PRO A 257 6.19 -10.75 15.89
CA PRO A 257 5.09 -11.20 15.04
C PRO A 257 4.07 -10.09 14.70
N ALA A 258 3.77 -9.22 15.66
CA ALA A 258 2.84 -8.11 15.47
C ALA A 258 3.40 -7.01 14.56
N VAL A 259 4.70 -6.72 14.68
CA VAL A 259 5.39 -5.77 13.78
C VAL A 259 5.40 -6.30 12.34
N ARG A 260 5.72 -7.59 12.16
CA ARG A 260 5.68 -8.25 10.85
C ARG A 260 4.27 -8.26 10.26
N PHE A 261 3.26 -8.54 11.08
CA PHE A 261 1.86 -8.49 10.66
C PHE A 261 1.48 -7.10 10.14
N LYS A 262 1.83 -6.03 10.86
CA LYS A 262 1.58 -4.64 10.42
C LYS A 262 2.26 -4.33 9.07
N GLN A 263 3.51 -4.77 8.88
CA GLN A 263 4.24 -4.58 7.62
C GLN A 263 3.57 -5.33 6.46
N GLN A 264 3.19 -6.60 6.67
CA GLN A 264 2.49 -7.38 5.67
C GLN A 264 1.15 -6.75 5.31
N LEU A 265 0.37 -6.32 6.32
CA LEU A 265 -0.90 -5.66 6.09
C LEU A 265 -0.73 -4.35 5.28
N THR A 266 0.31 -3.56 5.59
CA THR A 266 0.67 -2.35 4.82
C THR A 266 0.90 -2.70 3.35
N ALA A 267 1.72 -3.72 3.08
CA ALA A 267 1.99 -4.16 1.71
C ALA A 267 0.72 -4.64 0.98
N TYR A 268 -0.24 -5.25 1.68
CA TYR A 268 -1.53 -5.61 1.08
C TYR A 268 -2.41 -4.39 0.79
N VAL A 269 -2.46 -3.40 1.67
CA VAL A 269 -3.17 -2.15 1.38
C VAL A 269 -2.61 -1.51 0.11
N GLU A 270 -1.29 -1.41 0.00
CA GLU A 270 -0.60 -0.89 -1.20
C GLU A 270 -0.89 -1.73 -2.45
N LYS A 271 -0.85 -3.07 -2.34
CA LYS A 271 -1.16 -3.99 -3.44
C LYS A 271 -2.59 -3.83 -3.94
N ILE A 272 -3.57 -3.82 -3.03
CA ILE A 272 -5.00 -3.70 -3.39
C ILE A 272 -5.25 -2.32 -4.01
N TYR A 273 -4.74 -1.26 -3.39
CA TYR A 273 -4.80 0.10 -3.92
C TYR A 273 -4.20 0.20 -5.34
N GLY A 274 -2.98 -0.30 -5.51
CA GLY A 274 -2.30 -0.33 -6.80
C GLY A 274 -3.10 -1.08 -7.85
N THR A 275 -3.65 -2.24 -7.50
CA THR A 275 -4.50 -3.03 -8.40
C THR A 275 -5.74 -2.27 -8.86
N MET A 276 -6.47 -1.63 -7.94
CA MET A 276 -7.67 -0.84 -8.27
C MET A 276 -7.31 0.38 -9.14
N ARG A 277 -6.28 1.13 -8.75
CA ARG A 277 -5.78 2.27 -9.51
C ARG A 277 -5.38 1.87 -10.93
N ASP A 278 -4.60 0.81 -11.06
CA ASP A 278 -4.06 0.37 -12.35
C ASP A 278 -5.16 -0.23 -13.23
N SER A 279 -6.20 -0.82 -12.64
CA SER A 279 -7.41 -1.19 -13.38
C SER A 279 -8.10 0.03 -13.99
N LEU A 280 -8.32 1.09 -13.20
CA LEU A 280 -8.92 2.33 -13.69
C LEU A 280 -8.05 3.00 -14.76
N LYS A 281 -6.73 3.07 -14.56
CA LYS A 281 -5.80 3.57 -15.59
C LYS A 281 -5.89 2.76 -16.88
N ARG A 282 -6.01 1.43 -16.80
CA ARG A 282 -6.13 0.55 -17.97
C ARG A 282 -7.42 0.80 -18.75
N GLU A 283 -8.55 0.90 -18.05
CA GLU A 283 -9.86 1.23 -18.66
C GLU A 283 -9.84 2.60 -19.32
N ILE A 284 -9.32 3.61 -18.61
CA ILE A 284 -9.19 4.97 -19.15
C ILE A 284 -8.25 4.98 -20.34
N SER A 285 -7.09 4.33 -20.27
CA SER A 285 -6.11 4.28 -21.36
C SER A 285 -6.72 3.77 -22.66
N ALA A 286 -7.52 2.69 -22.59
CA ALA A 286 -8.21 2.14 -23.76
C ALA A 286 -9.10 3.18 -24.45
N ILE A 287 -9.80 4.02 -23.68
CA ILE A 287 -10.67 5.07 -24.22
C ILE A 287 -9.86 6.32 -24.61
N LEU A 288 -8.85 6.67 -23.82
CA LEU A 288 -8.03 7.86 -23.97
C LEU A 288 -7.31 7.87 -25.31
N THR A 289 -6.87 6.71 -25.82
CA THR A 289 -6.27 6.60 -27.15
C THR A 289 -7.16 7.16 -28.28
N LEU A 290 -8.48 7.03 -28.14
CA LEU A 290 -9.49 7.56 -29.07
C LEU A 290 -9.73 9.07 -28.88
N CYS A 291 -9.36 9.60 -27.71
CA CYS A 291 -9.48 11.01 -27.35
C CYS A 291 -8.26 11.86 -27.73
N ILE A 292 -7.16 11.27 -28.22
CA ILE A 292 -5.95 12.05 -28.51
C ILE A 292 -6.08 12.87 -29.80
N GLN A 293 -6.85 12.38 -30.76
CA GLN A 293 -7.05 13.03 -32.04
C GLN A 293 -8.53 13.18 -32.35
N ALA A 294 -8.93 14.40 -32.71
CA ALA A 294 -10.28 14.70 -33.17
C ALA A 294 -10.67 13.79 -34.34
N PRO A 295 -11.84 13.10 -34.29
CA PRO A 295 -12.29 12.27 -35.39
C PRO A 295 -12.44 13.08 -36.67
N ARG A 296 -11.54 12.84 -37.63
CA ARG A 296 -11.60 13.48 -38.94
C ARG A 296 -12.69 12.79 -39.76
N ALA A 297 -13.66 13.56 -40.25
CA ALA A 297 -14.56 13.07 -41.28
C ALA A 297 -13.70 12.57 -42.45
N GLY A 298 -13.83 11.28 -42.79
CA GLY A 298 -13.01 10.64 -43.83
C GLY A 298 -12.98 11.52 -45.08
N ARG A 299 -11.78 11.75 -45.63
CA ARG A 299 -11.61 12.45 -46.92
C ARG A 299 -12.20 11.60 -48.04
N VAL A 300 -13.52 11.59 -48.16
CA VAL A 300 -14.17 11.26 -49.42
C VAL A 300 -13.87 12.44 -50.33
N ARG A 301 -13.19 12.17 -51.46
CA ARG A 301 -12.91 13.14 -52.54
C ARG A 301 -14.12 14.06 -52.71
N ALA A 302 -13.89 15.37 -52.71
CA ALA A 302 -14.91 16.39 -52.90
C ALA A 302 -15.62 16.19 -54.26
N SER A 303 -16.68 15.40 -54.26
CA SER A 303 -17.71 15.45 -55.30
C SER A 303 -18.79 16.41 -54.83
N ARG A 304 -18.74 17.61 -55.41
CA ARG A 304 -19.76 18.66 -55.50
C ARG A 304 -21.08 18.37 -54.73
N GLY A 305 -21.25 18.96 -53.54
CA GLY A 305 -22.52 18.89 -52.78
C GLY A 305 -22.45 19.48 -51.36
N SER A 306 -22.58 20.79 -51.25
CA SER A 306 -22.29 21.64 -50.06
C SER A 306 -23.25 21.55 -48.85
N LEU A 307 -23.93 20.44 -48.60
CA LEU A 307 -24.86 20.31 -47.45
C LEU A 307 -24.62 19.08 -46.56
N LYS A 308 -23.83 18.09 -47.00
CA LYS A 308 -23.53 16.88 -46.21
C LYS A 308 -22.33 17.01 -45.27
N SER A 309 -21.50 18.04 -45.44
CA SER A 309 -20.27 18.25 -44.63
C SER A 309 -20.53 18.81 -43.23
N ILE A 310 -21.62 19.56 -43.03
CA ILE A 310 -21.95 20.14 -41.72
C ILE A 310 -22.51 19.04 -40.80
N HIS A 311 -23.38 18.17 -41.32
CA HIS A 311 -23.89 17.01 -40.58
C HIS A 311 -22.80 15.99 -40.23
N SER A 312 -21.84 15.71 -41.11
CA SER A 312 -20.72 14.81 -40.79
C SER A 312 -19.78 15.36 -39.72
N SER A 313 -19.54 16.67 -39.71
CA SER A 313 -18.76 17.35 -38.66
C SER A 313 -19.49 17.48 -37.32
N ALA A 314 -20.84 17.49 -37.33
CA ALA A 314 -21.66 17.47 -36.12
C ALA A 314 -21.72 16.07 -35.51
N LEU A 315 -21.86 15.04 -36.36
CA LEU A 315 -21.83 13.63 -35.96
C LEU A 315 -20.46 13.21 -35.43
N SER A 316 -19.35 13.68 -36.04
CA SER A 316 -18.01 13.41 -35.53
C SER A 316 -17.74 14.12 -34.20
N ARG A 317 -18.23 15.36 -34.02
CA ARG A 317 -18.20 16.05 -32.72
C ARG A 317 -19.03 15.33 -31.65
N GLN A 318 -20.22 14.83 -31.98
CA GLN A 318 -21.04 14.02 -31.08
C GLN A 318 -20.33 12.70 -30.71
N ALA A 319 -19.78 11.96 -31.67
CA ALA A 319 -19.03 10.72 -31.40
C ALA A 319 -17.80 10.97 -30.51
N SER A 320 -17.13 12.11 -30.70
CA SER A 320 -15.96 12.49 -29.91
C SER A 320 -16.32 12.87 -28.46
N SER A 321 -17.50 13.47 -28.25
CA SER A 321 -18.05 13.73 -26.91
C SER A 321 -18.37 12.41 -26.18
N VAL A 322 -18.81 11.36 -26.89
CA VAL A 322 -19.10 10.05 -26.28
C VAL A 322 -17.86 9.43 -25.61
N HIS A 323 -16.67 9.56 -26.20
CA HIS A 323 -15.44 9.00 -25.60
C HIS A 323 -15.08 9.68 -24.28
N TRP A 324 -15.13 11.01 -24.23
CA TRP A 324 -14.92 11.76 -22.98
C TRP A 324 -15.99 11.44 -21.93
N GLN A 325 -17.25 11.33 -22.34
CA GLN A 325 -18.33 10.90 -21.45
C GLN A 325 -18.12 9.48 -20.91
N ASN A 326 -17.54 8.57 -21.69
CA ASN A 326 -17.21 7.23 -21.22
C ASN A 326 -16.05 7.25 -20.20
N ILE A 327 -15.06 8.13 -20.35
CA ILE A 327 -14.04 8.35 -19.30
C ILE A 327 -14.71 8.83 -18.01
N VAL A 328 -15.62 9.81 -18.09
CA VAL A 328 -16.38 10.30 -16.93
C VAL A 328 -17.21 9.18 -16.29
N LYS A 329 -17.80 8.29 -17.08
CA LYS A 329 -18.51 7.10 -16.56
C LYS A 329 -17.58 6.14 -15.80
N CYS A 330 -16.38 5.86 -16.31
CA CYS A 330 -15.40 5.04 -15.60
C CYS A 330 -15.00 5.67 -14.25
N LEU A 331 -14.79 6.99 -14.23
CA LEU A 331 -14.50 7.73 -12.99
C LEU A 331 -15.66 7.62 -11.99
N ASN A 332 -16.90 7.84 -12.44
CA ASN A 332 -18.09 7.71 -11.60
C ASN A 332 -18.29 6.29 -11.06
N HIS A 333 -18.14 5.27 -11.92
CA HIS A 333 -18.29 3.87 -11.52
C HIS A 333 -17.27 3.48 -10.45
N THR A 334 -16.03 3.94 -10.58
CA THR A 334 -14.97 3.69 -9.58
C THR A 334 -15.28 4.42 -8.27
N LEU A 335 -15.68 5.69 -8.35
CA LEU A 335 -16.06 6.49 -7.17
C LEU A 335 -17.22 5.84 -6.42
N GLU A 336 -18.26 5.43 -7.14
CA GLU A 336 -19.43 4.75 -6.58
C GLU A 336 -19.03 3.42 -5.92
N THR A 337 -18.21 2.61 -6.60
CA THR A 337 -17.73 1.32 -6.07
C THR A 337 -16.94 1.51 -4.77
N MET A 338 -16.05 2.50 -4.72
CA MET A 338 -15.25 2.82 -3.53
C MET A 338 -16.12 3.39 -2.40
N ASN A 339 -17.07 4.28 -2.71
CA ASN A 339 -17.97 4.87 -1.72
C ASN A 339 -18.96 3.87 -1.13
N ASN A 340 -19.55 2.99 -1.96
CA ASN A 340 -20.46 1.94 -1.51
C ASN A 340 -19.75 0.92 -0.59
N ASN A 341 -18.42 0.86 -0.67
CA ASN A 341 -17.57 0.04 0.20
C ASN A 341 -16.86 0.86 1.29
N TYR A 342 -17.27 2.11 1.50
CA TYR A 342 -16.73 2.99 2.55
C TYR A 342 -15.20 3.07 2.55
N VAL A 343 -14.58 3.03 1.37
CA VAL A 343 -13.13 3.22 1.24
C VAL A 343 -12.79 4.63 1.76
N PRO A 344 -11.73 4.78 2.58
CA PRO A 344 -11.36 6.08 3.12
C PRO A 344 -11.23 7.16 2.03
N PRO A 345 -11.83 8.36 2.19
CA PRO A 345 -11.84 9.41 1.16
C PRO A 345 -10.47 9.81 0.63
N MET A 346 -9.42 9.74 1.47
CA MET A 346 -8.03 9.96 1.06
C MET A 346 -7.54 9.00 -0.01
N ILE A 347 -7.88 7.71 0.13
CA ILE A 347 -7.49 6.67 -0.81
C ILE A 347 -8.18 6.93 -2.14
N ILE A 348 -9.46 7.31 -2.10
CA ILE A 348 -10.25 7.71 -3.27
C ILE A 348 -9.60 8.92 -3.95
N ARG A 349 -9.29 9.97 -3.19
CA ARG A 349 -8.64 11.19 -3.69
C ARG A 349 -7.29 10.92 -4.33
N LYS A 350 -6.43 10.14 -3.68
CA LYS A 350 -5.13 9.73 -4.23
C LYS A 350 -5.28 8.90 -5.50
N THR A 351 -6.30 8.04 -5.58
CA THR A 351 -6.60 7.28 -6.79
C THR A 351 -6.84 8.22 -7.96
N PHE A 352 -7.73 9.20 -7.79
CA PHE A 352 -8.07 10.14 -8.86
C PHE A 352 -6.92 11.08 -9.22
N SER A 353 -6.16 11.60 -8.25
CA SER A 353 -4.98 12.42 -8.57
C SER A 353 -3.97 11.63 -9.42
N GLN A 354 -3.69 10.36 -9.08
CA GLN A 354 -2.76 9.56 -9.88
C GLN A 354 -3.29 9.19 -11.27
N VAL A 355 -4.61 9.03 -11.41
CA VAL A 355 -5.25 8.79 -12.71
C VAL A 355 -5.22 10.05 -13.58
N PHE A 356 -5.45 11.23 -12.99
CA PHE A 356 -5.39 12.51 -13.71
C PHE A 356 -3.96 12.85 -14.12
N ALA A 357 -2.97 12.60 -13.25
CA ALA A 357 -1.55 12.71 -13.60
C ALA A 357 -1.18 11.76 -14.75
N PHE A 358 -1.64 10.51 -14.71
CA PHE A 358 -1.47 9.56 -15.82
C PHE A 358 -2.09 10.09 -17.12
N MET A 359 -3.32 10.60 -17.09
CA MET A 359 -3.97 11.20 -18.26
C MET A 359 -3.20 12.40 -18.80
N ASN A 360 -2.67 13.26 -17.91
CA ASN A 360 -1.84 14.39 -18.26
C ASN A 360 -0.62 13.93 -19.07
N VAL A 361 0.14 12.97 -18.55
CA VAL A 361 1.33 12.40 -19.22
C VAL A 361 0.96 11.82 -20.59
N GLN A 362 -0.08 10.99 -20.66
CA GLN A 362 -0.48 10.30 -21.90
C GLN A 362 -0.90 11.28 -23.00
N LEU A 363 -1.76 12.25 -22.67
CA LEU A 363 -2.23 13.25 -23.63
C LEU A 363 -1.11 14.20 -24.05
N PHE A 364 -0.33 14.68 -23.09
CA PHE A 364 0.73 15.66 -23.33
C PHE A 364 1.89 15.07 -24.14
N ASN A 365 2.38 13.88 -23.77
CA ASN A 365 3.43 13.20 -24.54
C ASN A 365 2.95 12.88 -25.96
N SER A 366 1.68 12.52 -26.12
CA SER A 366 1.12 12.31 -27.45
C SER A 366 1.09 13.57 -28.32
N LEU A 367 0.80 14.75 -27.74
CA LEU A 367 0.91 16.02 -28.46
C LEU A 367 2.34 16.30 -28.90
N LEU A 368 3.32 16.07 -28.02
CA LEU A 368 4.74 16.35 -28.28
C LEU A 368 5.35 15.42 -29.34
N LEU A 369 4.82 14.21 -29.47
CA LEU A 369 5.34 13.19 -30.39
C LEU A 369 4.67 13.23 -31.77
N ARG A 370 3.46 13.78 -31.90
CA ARG A 370 2.65 13.69 -33.13
C ARG A 370 2.23 15.04 -33.67
N ARG A 371 2.75 15.39 -34.84
CA ARG A 371 2.44 16.66 -35.53
C ARG A 371 0.95 16.81 -35.81
N GLU A 372 0.27 15.72 -36.16
CA GLU A 372 -1.16 15.72 -36.48
C GLU A 372 -2.08 16.00 -35.30
N CYS A 373 -1.55 16.00 -34.07
CA CYS A 373 -2.26 16.35 -32.84
C CYS A 373 -2.07 17.83 -32.46
N CYS A 374 -1.08 18.52 -33.03
CA CYS A 374 -0.86 19.96 -32.85
C CYS A 374 -1.63 20.79 -33.90
N SER A 375 -2.96 20.67 -33.92
CA SER A 375 -3.81 21.53 -34.75
C SER A 375 -4.81 22.33 -33.94
N PHE A 376 -5.35 23.41 -34.52
CA PHE A 376 -6.37 24.21 -33.86
C PHE A 376 -7.63 23.38 -33.57
N SER A 377 -8.12 22.60 -34.56
CA SER A 377 -9.30 21.74 -34.38
C SER A 377 -9.09 20.68 -33.31
N ASN A 378 -7.89 20.10 -33.21
CA ASN A 378 -7.57 19.14 -32.17
C ASN A 378 -7.49 19.80 -30.79
N GLY A 379 -6.94 21.02 -30.72
CA GLY A 379 -6.95 21.84 -29.51
C GLY A 379 -8.37 22.11 -29.01
N GLU A 380 -9.30 22.50 -29.89
CA GLU A 380 -10.71 22.69 -29.51
C GLU A 380 -11.35 21.39 -28.99
N PHE A 381 -11.04 20.27 -29.65
CA PHE A 381 -11.55 18.96 -29.25
C PHE A 381 -11.05 18.54 -27.85
N LEU A 382 -9.73 18.62 -27.62
CA LEU A 382 -9.13 18.33 -26.32
C LEU A 382 -9.64 19.30 -25.25
N LYS A 383 -9.82 20.58 -25.58
CA LYS A 383 -10.35 21.60 -24.67
C LYS A 383 -11.76 21.23 -24.19
N ALA A 384 -12.64 20.79 -25.08
CA ALA A 384 -13.97 20.33 -24.72
C ALA A 384 -13.92 19.09 -23.81
N GLY A 385 -13.02 18.15 -24.10
CA GLY A 385 -12.80 16.98 -23.23
C GLY A 385 -12.31 17.33 -21.83
N LEU A 386 -11.32 18.23 -21.74
CA LEU A 386 -10.81 18.72 -20.47
C LEU A 386 -11.89 19.45 -19.65
N GLN A 387 -12.82 20.15 -20.30
CA GLN A 387 -13.96 20.78 -19.61
C GLN A 387 -14.92 19.76 -18.98
N GLU A 388 -15.10 18.58 -19.59
CA GLU A 388 -15.91 17.50 -18.98
C GLU A 388 -15.26 16.97 -17.70
N LEU A 389 -13.92 16.86 -17.70
CA LEU A 389 -13.16 16.44 -16.52
C LEU A 389 -13.18 17.51 -15.42
N GLU A 390 -13.06 18.79 -15.79
CA GLU A 390 -13.19 19.93 -14.87
C GLU A 390 -14.57 19.95 -14.19
N GLN A 391 -15.63 19.74 -14.98
CA GLN A 391 -16.99 19.63 -14.46
C GLN A 391 -17.15 18.42 -13.53
N TRP A 392 -16.53 17.28 -13.86
CA TRP A 392 -16.53 16.12 -12.98
C TRP A 392 -15.85 16.42 -11.64
N CYS A 393 -14.67 17.04 -11.64
CA CYS A 393 -13.98 17.48 -10.42
C CYS A 393 -14.80 18.50 -9.61
N SER A 394 -15.58 19.36 -10.27
CA SER A 394 -16.41 20.36 -9.59
C SER A 394 -17.65 19.75 -8.92
N ARG A 395 -18.20 18.67 -9.51
CA ARG A 395 -19.38 17.96 -8.97
C ARG A 395 -19.00 16.98 -7.88
N THR A 396 -17.88 16.30 -8.05
CA THR A 396 -17.30 15.40 -7.05
C THR A 396 -16.69 16.27 -5.97
N THR A 397 -17.29 16.27 -4.78
CA THR A 397 -16.91 17.15 -3.65
C THR A 397 -15.39 17.20 -3.42
N GLU A 398 -14.89 18.29 -2.82
CA GLU A 398 -13.47 18.45 -2.45
C GLU A 398 -12.93 17.28 -1.62
N GLU A 399 -13.83 16.60 -0.90
CA GLU A 399 -13.54 15.38 -0.15
C GLU A 399 -12.91 14.27 -1.04
N TYR A 400 -13.43 14.05 -2.25
CA TYR A 400 -13.02 12.96 -3.13
C TYR A 400 -12.17 13.41 -4.32
N ALA A 401 -12.47 14.57 -4.92
CA ALA A 401 -11.68 15.07 -6.04
C ALA A 401 -10.43 15.85 -5.59
N GLY A 402 -10.48 16.53 -4.44
CA GLY A 402 -9.38 17.36 -3.95
C GLY A 402 -8.75 18.25 -5.03
N THR A 403 -7.43 18.15 -5.18
CA THR A 403 -6.63 18.89 -6.18
C THR A 403 -6.37 18.10 -7.46
N SER A 404 -7.12 17.03 -7.76
CA SER A 404 -6.85 16.19 -8.95
C SER A 404 -6.90 16.98 -10.27
N TRP A 405 -7.63 18.09 -10.34
CA TRP A 405 -7.66 18.96 -11.52
C TRP A 405 -6.31 19.64 -11.83
N ASP A 406 -5.50 19.90 -10.81
CA ASP A 406 -4.19 20.54 -10.97
C ASP A 406 -3.18 19.61 -11.62
N GLU A 407 -3.37 18.29 -11.49
CA GLU A 407 -2.53 17.26 -12.12
C GLU A 407 -2.55 17.34 -13.67
N LEU A 408 -3.59 17.92 -14.26
CA LEU A 408 -3.74 18.12 -15.72
C LEU A 408 -3.06 19.40 -16.24
N GLN A 409 -2.24 20.08 -15.44
CA GLN A 409 -1.66 21.38 -15.79
C GLN A 409 -0.90 21.43 -17.13
N HIS A 410 -0.12 20.39 -17.47
CA HIS A 410 0.70 20.41 -18.70
C HIS A 410 -0.18 20.33 -19.95
N ILE A 411 -1.11 19.38 -19.99
CA ILE A 411 -2.04 19.25 -21.11
C ILE A 411 -2.97 20.47 -21.21
N ARG A 412 -3.42 21.03 -20.07
CA ARG A 412 -4.26 22.24 -20.04
C ARG A 412 -3.56 23.44 -20.65
N GLN A 413 -2.30 23.71 -20.27
CA GLN A 413 -1.52 24.81 -20.84
C GLN A 413 -1.21 24.57 -22.32
N ALA A 414 -0.81 23.35 -22.70
CA ALA A 414 -0.57 23.00 -24.10
C ALA A 414 -1.81 23.20 -24.99
N VAL A 415 -2.98 22.75 -24.54
CA VAL A 415 -4.25 22.91 -25.26
C VAL A 415 -4.68 24.38 -25.30
N GLY A 416 -4.53 25.11 -24.18
CA GLY A 416 -4.78 26.55 -24.13
C GLY A 416 -3.92 27.31 -25.15
N PHE A 417 -2.64 26.98 -25.22
CA PHE A 417 -1.72 27.50 -26.22
C PHE A 417 -2.15 27.12 -27.64
N LEU A 418 -2.49 25.86 -27.94
CA LEU A 418 -2.94 25.44 -29.28
C LEU A 418 -4.17 26.21 -29.78
N VAL A 419 -5.12 26.53 -28.90
CA VAL A 419 -6.37 27.25 -29.24
C VAL A 419 -6.21 28.78 -29.26
N LEU A 420 -5.03 29.31 -28.91
CA LEU A 420 -4.77 30.75 -28.96
C LEU A 420 -4.72 31.28 -30.41
N HIS A 421 -5.50 32.30 -30.75
CA HIS A 421 -5.54 32.81 -32.14
C HIS A 421 -4.35 33.70 -32.52
N GLN A 422 -3.84 34.53 -31.61
CA GLN A 422 -2.84 35.56 -31.90
C GLN A 422 -1.44 35.18 -31.40
N LYS A 423 -1.00 33.94 -31.66
CA LYS A 423 0.32 33.44 -31.23
C LYS A 423 1.49 34.26 -31.77
N SER A 424 1.37 34.78 -32.99
CA SER A 424 2.40 35.57 -33.67
C SER A 424 2.67 36.94 -33.02
N HIS A 425 1.72 37.45 -32.23
CA HIS A 425 1.83 38.73 -31.55
C HIS A 425 2.34 38.61 -30.11
N LYS A 426 2.57 37.39 -29.64
CA LYS A 426 3.03 37.12 -28.27
C LYS A 426 4.54 37.11 -28.18
N THR A 427 5.07 37.77 -27.16
CA THR A 427 6.50 37.76 -26.83
C THR A 427 6.87 36.43 -26.18
N LEU A 428 8.17 36.14 -26.11
CA LEU A 428 8.66 34.94 -25.41
C LEU A 428 8.25 34.94 -23.93
N GLU A 429 8.38 36.08 -23.25
CA GLU A 429 8.04 36.27 -21.84
C GLU A 429 6.54 36.08 -21.58
N GLU A 430 5.66 36.64 -22.42
CA GLU A 430 4.21 36.39 -22.31
C GLU A 430 3.88 34.90 -22.49
N ILE A 431 4.60 34.19 -23.37
CA ILE A 431 4.38 32.77 -23.60
C ILE A 431 4.84 31.93 -22.41
N THR A 432 6.04 32.21 -21.87
CA THR A 432 6.59 31.41 -20.77
C THR A 432 5.93 31.73 -19.45
N ASP A 433 5.69 33.00 -19.14
CA ASP A 433 5.36 33.41 -17.77
C ASP A 433 3.86 33.54 -17.55
N GLU A 434 3.10 33.94 -18.59
CA GLU A 434 1.65 34.12 -18.49
C GLU A 434 0.87 32.92 -19.04
N LEU A 435 1.24 32.40 -20.21
CA LEU A 435 0.46 31.37 -20.90
C LEU A 435 0.82 29.94 -20.48
N CYS A 436 2.12 29.65 -20.37
CA CYS A 436 2.64 28.30 -20.18
C CYS A 436 3.70 28.18 -19.07
N PRO A 437 3.46 28.66 -17.84
CA PRO A 437 4.46 28.69 -16.76
C PRO A 437 4.94 27.32 -16.26
N VAL A 438 4.23 26.25 -16.60
CA VAL A 438 4.61 24.87 -16.22
C VAL A 438 5.42 24.18 -17.32
N LEU A 439 5.28 24.63 -18.57
CA LEU A 439 5.94 23.98 -19.71
C LEU A 439 7.38 24.49 -19.87
N SER A 440 8.31 23.58 -20.14
CA SER A 440 9.69 23.96 -20.47
C SER A 440 9.77 24.62 -21.85
N ILE A 441 10.81 25.43 -22.07
CA ILE A 441 11.06 26.09 -23.36
C ILE A 441 11.11 25.05 -24.49
N SER A 442 11.75 23.91 -24.25
CA SER A 442 11.82 22.79 -25.21
C SER A 442 10.45 22.22 -25.57
N GLN A 443 9.55 22.09 -24.59
CA GLN A 443 8.18 21.62 -24.83
C GLN A 443 7.36 22.65 -25.62
N ILE A 444 7.43 23.93 -25.24
CA ILE A 444 6.73 25.01 -25.94
C ILE A 444 7.23 25.12 -27.38
N TYR A 445 8.55 25.11 -27.59
CA TYR A 445 9.18 25.12 -28.91
C TYR A 445 8.67 23.96 -29.78
N ARG A 446 8.62 22.75 -29.22
CA ARG A 446 8.14 21.56 -29.93
C ARG A 446 6.68 21.69 -30.34
N ILE A 447 5.80 22.08 -29.43
CA ILE A 447 4.36 22.28 -29.71
C ILE A 447 4.17 23.39 -30.75
N GLY A 448 4.81 24.54 -30.55
CA GLY A 448 4.66 25.74 -31.38
C GLY A 448 5.18 25.56 -32.81
N THR A 449 6.26 24.80 -33.01
CA THR A 449 6.80 24.51 -34.35
C THR A 449 6.03 23.41 -35.08
N MET A 450 5.39 22.48 -34.36
CA MET A 450 4.51 21.47 -34.94
C MET A 450 3.10 22.00 -35.23
N PHE A 451 2.70 23.10 -34.60
CA PHE A 451 1.38 23.71 -34.74
C PHE A 451 1.04 24.06 -36.19
N TRP A 452 -0.20 23.77 -36.58
CA TRP A 452 -0.79 24.32 -37.78
C TRP A 452 -2.29 24.60 -37.58
N ASP A 453 -2.79 25.73 -38.09
CA ASP A 453 -4.23 26.02 -38.06
C ASP A 453 -4.92 25.41 -39.28
N ASP A 454 -5.81 24.46 -39.02
CA ASP A 454 -6.58 23.71 -40.00
C ASP A 454 -8.00 24.23 -40.22
N LYS A 455 -8.39 25.31 -39.52
CA LYS A 455 -9.75 25.85 -39.50
C LYS A 455 -9.83 27.32 -39.90
N TYR A 456 -8.96 28.17 -39.34
CA TYR A 456 -9.01 29.62 -39.53
C TYR A 456 -7.78 30.22 -40.20
N GLY A 457 -6.73 29.43 -40.43
CA GLY A 457 -5.48 29.91 -41.02
C GLY A 457 -4.69 30.87 -40.11
N ALA A 458 -4.91 30.83 -38.80
CA ALA A 458 -4.16 31.58 -37.81
C ALA A 458 -2.66 31.25 -37.91
N GLN A 459 -1.86 32.30 -37.78
CA GLN A 459 -0.40 32.19 -37.81
C GLN A 459 0.10 31.53 -36.52
N GLY A 460 1.16 30.71 -36.66
CA GLY A 460 1.88 30.14 -35.54
C GLY A 460 2.73 31.17 -34.79
N LEU A 461 3.76 30.69 -34.10
CA LEU A 461 4.74 31.57 -33.44
C LEU A 461 5.50 32.45 -34.44
N SER A 462 5.93 33.63 -33.98
CA SER A 462 6.80 34.51 -34.76
C SER A 462 8.18 33.88 -34.97
N GLN A 463 8.85 34.23 -36.07
CA GLN A 463 10.20 33.70 -36.36
C GLN A 463 11.23 34.12 -35.33
N GLU A 464 11.06 35.30 -34.72
CA GLU A 464 11.89 35.79 -33.62
C GLU A 464 11.79 34.89 -32.39
N VAL A 465 10.56 34.58 -31.94
CA VAL A 465 10.33 33.70 -30.78
C VAL A 465 10.87 32.31 -31.05
N ILE A 466 10.65 31.76 -32.25
CA ILE A 466 11.21 30.46 -32.66
C ILE A 466 12.74 30.49 -32.63
N GLY A 467 13.36 31.58 -33.09
CA GLY A 467 14.81 31.78 -33.05
C GLY A 467 15.36 31.78 -31.63
N ASN A 468 14.74 32.56 -30.75
CA ASN A 468 15.15 32.68 -29.34
C ASN A 468 14.97 31.36 -28.58
N MET A 469 13.86 30.65 -28.78
CA MET A 469 13.66 29.34 -28.17
C MET A 469 14.68 28.32 -28.66
N ARG A 470 15.04 28.35 -29.96
CA ARG A 470 16.06 27.43 -30.52
C ARG A 470 17.44 27.64 -29.90
N THR A 471 17.86 28.90 -29.69
CA THR A 471 19.14 29.18 -29.04
C THR A 471 19.13 28.67 -27.61
N MET A 472 18.08 28.96 -26.84
CA MET A 472 17.95 28.51 -25.45
C MET A 472 17.93 26.98 -25.32
N THR A 473 17.17 26.28 -26.18
CA THR A 473 17.16 24.80 -26.17
C THR A 473 18.52 24.19 -26.55
N THR A 474 19.27 24.85 -27.45
CA THR A 474 20.63 24.38 -27.81
C THR A 474 21.60 24.56 -26.64
N ASP A 475 21.53 25.71 -25.97
CA ASP A 475 22.35 26.01 -24.79
C ASP A 475 22.02 25.05 -23.63
N ASP A 476 20.74 24.75 -23.40
CA ASP A 476 20.28 23.78 -22.39
C ASP A 476 20.76 22.36 -22.68
N SER A 477 20.83 21.96 -23.96
CA SER A 477 21.34 20.63 -24.34
C SER A 477 22.84 20.48 -24.11
N ILE A 478 23.59 21.58 -24.16
CA ILE A 478 25.04 21.61 -23.89
C ILE A 478 25.30 21.55 -22.38
N THR A 479 24.47 22.23 -21.58
CA THR A 479 24.60 22.27 -20.11
C THR A 479 24.01 21.03 -19.43
N THR A 480 22.95 20.44 -20.00
CA THR A 480 22.24 19.27 -19.45
C THR A 480 21.95 18.21 -20.53
N PRO A 481 22.90 17.29 -20.79
CA PRO A 481 22.84 16.36 -21.92
C PRO A 481 21.67 15.36 -21.91
N ASN A 482 20.93 15.24 -20.80
CA ASN A 482 19.88 14.23 -20.58
C ASN A 482 18.53 14.82 -20.14
N SER A 483 18.23 16.10 -20.41
CA SER A 483 16.91 16.65 -20.10
C SER A 483 15.86 16.14 -21.10
N SER A 484 15.04 15.17 -20.67
CA SER A 484 13.90 14.70 -21.45
C SER A 484 12.84 15.80 -21.52
N PHE A 485 12.32 16.06 -22.72
CA PHE A 485 11.18 16.95 -22.90
C PHE A 485 9.84 16.24 -22.67
N LEU A 486 9.84 14.90 -22.58
CA LEU A 486 8.67 14.10 -22.26
C LEU A 486 8.47 14.05 -20.74
N LEU A 487 7.21 13.92 -20.33
CA LEU A 487 6.89 13.68 -18.92
C LEU A 487 7.06 12.19 -18.60
N ASP A 488 7.67 11.92 -17.46
CA ASP A 488 7.79 10.58 -16.90
C ASP A 488 6.49 10.17 -16.18
N ASP A 489 6.13 8.89 -16.28
CA ASP A 489 5.00 8.31 -15.56
C ASP A 489 5.43 7.84 -14.16
N ASP A 490 5.83 8.78 -13.29
CA ASP A 490 6.22 8.49 -11.91
C ASP A 490 5.02 8.25 -10.97
N SER A 491 3.87 7.84 -11.52
CA SER A 491 2.60 7.71 -10.82
C SER A 491 2.52 6.50 -9.87
N SER A 492 3.67 5.96 -9.45
CA SER A 492 3.82 4.84 -8.51
C SER A 492 3.85 5.28 -7.03
N ILE A 493 3.49 6.54 -6.73
CA ILE A 493 3.52 7.05 -5.35
C ILE A 493 2.66 6.16 -4.44
N PRO A 494 3.24 5.46 -3.45
CA PRO A 494 2.47 4.62 -2.55
C PRO A 494 1.58 5.48 -1.63
N ILE A 495 0.51 4.87 -1.10
CA ILE A 495 -0.21 5.49 0.02
C ILE A 495 0.70 5.41 1.24
N SER A 496 1.07 6.54 1.82
CA SER A 496 1.91 6.51 3.02
C SER A 496 1.07 6.12 4.24
N LEU A 497 1.72 5.44 5.20
CA LEU A 497 1.11 5.08 6.48
C LEU A 497 0.57 6.30 7.25
N ASP A 498 1.19 7.46 7.07
CA ASP A 498 0.77 8.72 7.67
C ASP A 498 -0.52 9.26 7.04
N ASP A 499 -0.77 9.00 5.75
CA ASP A 499 -2.00 9.41 5.07
C ASP A 499 -3.22 8.63 5.59
N ILE A 500 -3.01 7.35 5.93
CA ILE A 500 -4.05 6.48 6.50
C ILE A 500 -4.35 6.90 7.95
N ALA A 501 -3.31 7.23 8.74
CA ALA A 501 -3.43 7.57 10.16
C ALA A 501 -4.15 8.90 10.42
N ARG A 502 -4.01 9.90 9.54
CA ARG A 502 -4.50 11.26 9.82
C ARG A 502 -6.01 11.44 9.70
N LEU A 503 -6.74 10.50 9.07
CA LEU A 503 -8.07 10.83 8.51
C LEU A 503 -9.19 9.83 8.79
N MET A 504 -8.93 8.66 9.36
CA MET A 504 -10.00 7.85 9.96
C MET A 504 -10.34 8.39 11.36
N LEU A 505 -10.85 9.62 11.44
CA LEU A 505 -11.24 10.23 12.72
C LEU A 505 -12.35 9.38 13.38
N ASP A 506 -12.16 9.07 14.66
CA ASP A 506 -13.15 8.49 15.58
C ASP A 506 -13.62 7.05 15.33
N ILE A 507 -12.74 6.13 14.92
CA ILE A 507 -13.11 4.70 15.00
C ILE A 507 -13.10 4.21 16.45
N ASN A 508 -14.23 4.34 17.14
CA ASN A 508 -14.50 3.54 18.32
C ASN A 508 -14.88 2.11 17.90
N PRO A 509 -14.05 1.09 18.17
CA PRO A 509 -14.38 -0.28 17.83
C PRO A 509 -15.50 -0.85 18.68
N THR A 510 -15.84 -0.26 19.85
CA THR A 510 -16.73 -0.89 20.86
C THR A 510 -18.11 -1.24 20.35
N ASP A 511 -18.63 -0.53 19.34
CA ASP A 511 -20.06 -0.61 19.00
C ASP A 511 -20.41 -1.65 17.92
N VAL A 512 -19.44 -2.40 17.41
CA VAL A 512 -19.68 -3.36 16.32
C VAL A 512 -20.30 -4.67 16.82
N GLU A 513 -21.46 -5.03 16.27
CA GLU A 513 -22.18 -6.26 16.62
C GLU A 513 -21.59 -7.52 15.93
N PRO A 514 -21.23 -8.58 16.67
CA PRO A 514 -20.64 -9.78 16.09
C PRO A 514 -21.66 -10.57 15.25
N PRO A 515 -21.25 -11.22 14.14
CA PRO A 515 -22.10 -12.07 13.31
C PRO A 515 -22.65 -13.28 14.09
N PRO A 516 -23.74 -13.92 13.61
CA PRO A 516 -24.36 -15.05 14.28
C PRO A 516 -23.39 -16.20 14.59
N LEU A 517 -22.44 -16.46 13.68
CA LEU A 517 -21.39 -17.46 13.85
C LEU A 517 -20.55 -17.23 15.12
N LEU A 518 -20.23 -15.98 15.43
CA LEU A 518 -19.47 -15.62 16.64
C LEU A 518 -20.37 -15.52 17.86
N ARG A 519 -21.59 -15.00 17.69
CA ARG A 519 -22.55 -14.82 18.81
C ARG A 519 -22.97 -16.13 19.47
N GLN A 520 -23.04 -17.21 18.70
CA GLN A 520 -23.40 -18.54 19.21
C GLN A 520 -22.26 -19.22 19.98
N ASN A 521 -21.03 -18.71 19.88
CA ASN A 521 -19.87 -19.27 20.56
C ASN A 521 -19.54 -18.47 21.83
N SER A 522 -19.64 -19.13 22.99
CA SER A 522 -19.32 -18.58 24.31
C SER A 522 -17.94 -17.89 24.39
N GLN A 523 -16.97 -18.34 23.58
CA GLN A 523 -15.61 -17.79 23.57
C GLN A 523 -15.52 -16.39 22.94
N PHE A 524 -16.57 -15.94 22.25
CA PHE A 524 -16.63 -14.63 21.61
C PHE A 524 -17.59 -13.65 22.31
N HIS A 525 -18.14 -13.99 23.47
CA HIS A 525 -19.01 -13.09 24.24
C HIS A 525 -18.31 -11.79 24.67
N PHE A 526 -16.98 -11.77 24.76
CA PHE A 526 -16.20 -10.54 24.99
C PHE A 526 -16.44 -9.47 23.91
N LEU A 527 -16.85 -9.86 22.69
CA LEU A 527 -17.18 -8.91 21.62
C LEU A 527 -18.47 -8.11 21.91
N LEU A 528 -19.35 -8.63 22.77
CA LEU A 528 -20.61 -8.02 23.18
C LEU A 528 -20.47 -7.15 24.44
N GLN A 529 -19.38 -7.28 25.17
CA GLN A 529 -19.12 -6.46 26.35
C GLN A 529 -18.65 -5.07 25.89
N GLN A 530 -19.48 -4.05 26.10
CA GLN A 530 -19.04 -2.67 26.01
C GLN A 530 -18.10 -2.41 27.18
N HIS A 531 -16.84 -2.10 26.89
CA HIS A 531 -15.98 -1.44 27.88
C HIS A 531 -16.57 -0.05 28.11
N THR A 532 -17.45 0.06 29.10
CA THR A 532 -17.77 1.33 29.74
C THR A 532 -16.59 1.67 30.63
N ASP A 533 -15.69 2.50 30.13
CA ASP A 533 -14.75 3.25 30.97
C ASP A 533 -15.35 4.61 31.33
#